data_AF-A0A059AHL7-F1
#
_entry.id   AF-A0A059AHL7-F1
#
_cell.length_a   1.000
_cell.length_b   1.000
_cell.length_c   1.000
_cell.angle_alpha   90.00
_cell.angle_beta   90.00
_cell.angle_gamma   90.00
#
_symmetry.space_group_name_H-M   'P 1'
#
loop_
_entity.id
_entity.type
_entity.pdbx_description
1 polymer ?
#
loop_
_entity_poly.entity_id
_entity_poly.type
_entity_poly.pdbx_seq_one_letter_code
_entity_poly.pdbx_strand_id
1 'polypeptide(L)'
;MSKEADALLGPEEEPKLLNNFTKHKKRKHSNCDAWSKKRRGEKKLLHGDEEPICLPNPMVGFGVPMESRTIVRRTLPEAAIGPPYFYYENIALAPKGVWDTISRFLYDVEPEFVDSKYFCATARKRGYVHNLPINNRFPLLPLPPRMIHEALPLTKKWWPSWDTRTKLNCLQTCIGSAELTEDQKGS
;
A
#
# COMPACT_ATOMS: atom_id res chain seq x y z
N MET A 1 0.76 -61.40 -52.00
CA MET A 1 1.78 -60.92 -51.03
C MET A 1 1.02 -60.28 -49.87
N SER A 2 1.14 -60.61 -48.59
CA SER A 2 1.79 -61.67 -47.81
C SER A 2 1.37 -61.45 -46.34
N LYS A 3 0.96 -62.53 -45.67
CA LYS A 3 0.98 -62.82 -44.21
C LYS A 3 0.13 -62.01 -43.20
N GLU A 4 -0.86 -62.72 -42.66
CA GLU A 4 -1.21 -62.95 -41.24
C GLU A 4 -0.39 -62.24 -40.16
N ALA A 5 -1.07 -61.70 -39.13
CA ALA A 5 -1.04 -62.27 -37.78
C ALA A 5 -2.05 -61.61 -36.83
N ASP A 6 -2.70 -62.50 -36.10
CA ASP A 6 -3.56 -62.39 -34.93
C ASP A 6 -2.89 -61.62 -33.76
N ALA A 7 -3.68 -60.96 -32.91
CA ALA A 7 -3.51 -60.93 -31.43
C ALA A 7 -4.33 -59.82 -30.75
N LEU A 8 -5.19 -60.29 -29.85
CA LEU A 8 -5.87 -59.62 -28.74
C LEU A 8 -4.99 -58.59 -27.98
N LEU A 9 -5.56 -57.44 -27.65
CA LEU A 9 -5.12 -56.58 -26.54
C LEU A 9 -6.26 -56.46 -25.52
N GLY A 10 -6.00 -56.94 -24.30
CA GLY A 10 -6.88 -56.80 -23.14
C GLY A 10 -6.90 -55.37 -22.58
N PRO A 11 -7.78 -55.08 -21.60
CA PRO A 11 -7.83 -53.78 -20.93
C PRO A 11 -6.69 -53.66 -19.89
N GLU A 12 -6.70 -52.59 -19.08
CA GLU A 12 -5.76 -52.22 -17.99
C GLU A 12 -4.77 -51.12 -18.46
N GLU A 13 -4.56 -49.97 -17.80
CA GLU A 13 -4.86 -49.53 -16.43
C GLU A 13 -4.71 -47.99 -16.38
N GLU A 14 -5.55 -47.29 -15.60
CA GLU A 14 -5.35 -45.88 -15.24
C GLU A 14 -4.04 -45.70 -14.44
N PRO A 15 -3.24 -44.63 -14.69
CA PRO A 15 -2.11 -44.32 -13.82
C PRO A 15 -2.61 -43.69 -12.51
N LYS A 16 -2.51 -44.50 -11.45
CA LYS A 16 -2.71 -44.19 -10.03
C LYS A 16 -1.91 -42.95 -9.62
N LEU A 17 -2.60 -42.00 -8.96
CA LEU A 17 -2.03 -40.85 -8.25
C LEU A 17 -0.98 -41.29 -7.23
N LEU A 18 0.30 -41.11 -7.54
CA LEU A 18 1.38 -41.27 -6.55
C LEU A 18 1.64 -39.96 -5.83
N ASN A 19 1.05 -39.90 -4.65
CA ASN A 19 1.21 -38.89 -3.62
C ASN A 19 2.63 -38.96 -3.03
N ASN A 20 3.54 -38.08 -3.49
CA ASN A 20 4.87 -37.93 -2.91
C ASN A 20 5.04 -36.53 -2.31
N PHE A 21 4.59 -36.37 -1.07
CA PHE A 21 4.95 -35.25 -0.20
C PHE A 21 6.46 -35.31 0.11
N THR A 22 7.26 -34.72 -0.77
CA THR A 22 8.66 -34.45 -0.49
C THR A 22 8.73 -33.20 0.39
N LYS A 23 9.34 -33.37 1.56
CA LYS A 23 9.49 -32.37 2.61
C LYS A 23 10.34 -31.20 2.11
N HIS A 24 9.72 -30.15 1.57
CA HIS A 24 10.41 -28.90 1.31
C HIS A 24 10.70 -28.19 2.65
N LYS A 25 11.97 -28.30 3.02
CA LYS A 25 12.67 -27.61 4.11
C LYS A 25 12.29 -26.12 4.12
N LYS A 26 11.48 -25.71 5.10
CA LYS A 26 11.14 -24.31 5.39
C LYS A 26 12.44 -23.50 5.53
N ARG A 27 12.75 -22.71 4.50
CA ARG A 27 13.81 -21.70 4.58
C ARG A 27 13.22 -20.52 5.35
N LYS A 28 13.64 -20.40 6.60
CA LYS A 28 13.30 -19.32 7.53
C LYS A 28 13.82 -18.00 6.94
N HIS A 29 12.96 -17.18 6.34
CA HIS A 29 13.32 -15.80 6.02
C HIS A 29 13.28 -15.02 7.33
N SER A 30 14.44 -14.98 7.98
CA SER A 30 14.77 -14.07 9.07
C SER A 30 14.96 -12.68 8.47
N ASN A 31 14.04 -11.75 8.73
CA ASN A 31 14.34 -10.52 9.48
C ASN A 31 13.07 -9.65 9.62
N CYS A 32 12.35 -9.79 10.73
CA CYS A 32 11.39 -8.78 11.22
C CYS A 32 11.55 -8.65 12.75
N ASP A 33 12.78 -8.65 13.23
CA ASP A 33 13.09 -8.68 14.68
C ASP A 33 14.04 -7.53 15.09
N ALA A 34 13.89 -6.34 14.51
CA ALA A 34 14.76 -5.20 14.82
C ALA A 34 14.09 -3.98 15.49
N TRP A 35 12.76 -3.95 15.70
CA TRP A 35 12.11 -2.76 16.27
C TRP A 35 11.27 -2.94 17.53
N SER A 36 11.19 -4.15 18.10
CA SER A 36 10.31 -4.46 19.25
C SER A 36 11.01 -4.52 20.61
N LYS A 37 11.90 -3.56 20.94
CA LYS A 37 12.46 -3.43 22.29
C LYS A 37 12.40 -2.02 22.87
N LYS A 38 11.20 -1.56 23.23
CA LYS A 38 10.93 -0.98 24.56
C LYS A 38 9.43 -0.75 24.73
N ARG A 39 8.82 -1.58 25.58
CA ARG A 39 7.74 -1.27 26.55
C ARG A 39 7.19 -2.60 27.07
N ARG A 40 7.86 -3.14 28.08
CA ARG A 40 7.27 -4.18 28.94
C ARG A 40 6.42 -3.47 29.98
N GLY A 41 5.16 -3.87 30.09
CA GLY A 41 4.31 -3.54 31.23
C GLY A 41 2.86 -3.34 30.83
N GLU A 42 2.14 -4.45 30.73
CA GLU A 42 0.85 -4.73 31.40
C GLU A 42 -0.09 -5.53 30.49
N LYS A 43 -0.43 -6.75 30.94
CA LYS A 43 -1.40 -7.62 30.30
C LYS A 43 -2.79 -7.21 30.74
N LYS A 44 -3.66 -6.86 29.80
CA LYS A 44 -5.11 -7.01 29.95
C LYS A 44 -5.68 -7.60 28.66
N LEU A 45 -6.44 -8.68 28.85
CA LEU A 45 -7.09 -9.49 27.85
C LEU A 45 -8.30 -8.75 27.24
N LEU A 46 -8.67 -9.17 26.02
CA LEU A 46 -9.94 -9.00 25.31
C LEU A 46 -10.10 -7.78 24.39
N HIS A 47 -9.56 -7.87 23.17
CA HIS A 47 -10.30 -7.72 21.90
C HIS A 47 -9.39 -8.24 20.78
N GLY A 48 -9.93 -8.67 19.64
CA GLY A 48 -9.10 -9.11 18.50
C GLY A 48 -8.24 -7.95 18.00
N ASP A 49 -6.99 -7.88 18.45
CA ASP A 49 -6.02 -6.90 18.00
C ASP A 49 -5.58 -7.25 16.58
N GLU A 50 -6.25 -6.66 15.59
CA GLU A 50 -5.63 -6.40 14.30
C GLU A 50 -4.49 -5.41 14.52
N GLU A 51 -3.31 -5.94 14.87
CA GLU A 51 -2.11 -5.14 15.02
C GLU A 51 -1.88 -4.34 13.71
N PRO A 52 -1.94 -2.99 13.76
CA PRO A 52 -1.97 -2.18 12.57
C PRO A 52 -0.66 -2.31 11.79
N ILE A 53 -0.77 -2.31 10.47
CA ILE A 53 0.39 -2.32 9.58
C ILE A 53 1.32 -1.15 9.96
N CYS A 54 2.60 -1.46 10.18
CA CYS A 54 3.63 -0.46 10.46
C CYS A 54 3.92 0.36 9.20
N LEU A 55 3.17 1.45 9.00
CA LEU A 55 3.42 2.41 7.93
C LEU A 55 4.68 3.23 8.23
N PRO A 56 5.47 3.59 7.19
CA PRO A 56 6.63 4.45 7.37
C PRO A 56 6.22 5.82 7.93
N ASN A 57 7.02 6.37 8.84
CA ASN A 57 6.84 7.71 9.36
C ASN A 57 8.18 8.46 9.27
N PRO A 58 8.35 9.43 8.35
CA PRO A 58 7.32 10.04 7.50
C PRO A 58 6.94 9.22 6.25
N MET A 59 5.68 9.32 5.78
CA MET A 59 5.16 8.63 4.58
C MET A 59 5.51 9.36 3.28
N VAL A 60 6.75 9.23 2.82
CA VAL A 60 7.33 10.05 1.73
C VAL A 60 7.67 9.24 0.47
N GLY A 61 7.31 7.95 0.48
CA GLY A 61 7.58 7.03 -0.62
C GLY A 61 9.05 6.97 -1.01
N PHE A 62 9.30 6.99 -2.32
CA PHE A 62 10.63 7.02 -2.90
C PHE A 62 11.15 8.44 -3.13
N GLY A 63 10.47 9.44 -2.57
CA GLY A 63 10.87 10.85 -2.60
C GLY A 63 9.69 11.77 -2.91
N VAL A 64 9.66 12.91 -2.24
CA VAL A 64 8.72 14.01 -2.50
C VAL A 64 9.47 15.27 -2.92
N PRO A 65 8.85 16.18 -3.70
CA PRO A 65 9.56 17.30 -4.33
C PRO A 65 10.34 18.25 -3.41
N MET A 66 9.92 18.40 -2.14
CA MET A 66 10.47 19.40 -1.21
C MET A 66 11.28 18.82 -0.04
N GLU A 67 11.39 17.50 0.07
CA GLU A 67 12.24 16.89 1.10
C GLU A 67 13.57 16.49 0.49
N SER A 68 14.62 16.44 1.32
CA SER A 68 15.96 16.01 0.89
C SER A 68 15.83 14.77 0.03
N ARG A 69 16.42 14.80 -1.18
CA ARG A 69 16.45 13.66 -2.11
C ARG A 69 17.13 12.48 -1.44
N THR A 70 16.38 11.68 -0.68
CA THR A 70 16.83 10.37 -0.25
C THR A 70 17.01 9.58 -1.53
N ILE A 71 18.26 9.23 -1.83
CA ILE A 71 18.54 8.33 -2.95
C ILE A 71 17.98 6.97 -2.53
N VAL A 72 16.74 6.72 -2.88
CA VAL A 72 16.13 5.41 -2.67
C VAL A 72 16.58 4.51 -3.80
N ARG A 73 17.20 3.39 -3.43
CA ARG A 73 17.53 2.31 -4.36
C ARG A 73 16.41 1.28 -4.27
N ARG A 74 15.75 1.01 -5.39
CA ARG A 74 14.79 -0.08 -5.52
C ARG A 74 15.28 -1.05 -6.57
N THR A 75 15.24 -2.34 -6.25
CA THR A 75 15.49 -3.42 -7.20
C THR A 75 14.15 -4.04 -7.56
N LEU A 76 13.85 -4.14 -8.85
CA LEU A 76 12.65 -4.79 -9.36
C LEU A 76 12.98 -6.23 -9.79
N PRO A 77 12.06 -7.19 -9.61
CA PRO A 77 12.18 -8.53 -10.20
C PRO A 77 12.16 -8.47 -11.73
N GLU A 78 12.84 -9.40 -12.38
CA GLU A 78 13.00 -9.44 -13.84
C GLU A 78 11.65 -9.38 -14.58
N ALA A 79 10.64 -10.11 -14.08
CA ALA A 79 9.30 -10.13 -14.66
C ALA A 79 8.55 -8.78 -14.58
N ALA A 80 8.96 -7.87 -13.69
CA ALA A 80 8.33 -6.57 -13.52
C ALA A 80 9.08 -5.45 -14.27
N ILE A 81 10.27 -5.72 -14.81
CA ILE A 81 11.10 -4.70 -15.48
C ILE A 81 10.59 -4.47 -16.90
N GLY A 82 10.44 -3.20 -17.27
CA GLY A 82 10.11 -2.80 -18.63
C GLY A 82 8.60 -2.79 -18.92
N PRO A 83 8.22 -2.76 -20.20
CA PRO A 83 6.83 -2.66 -20.60
C PRO A 83 6.07 -4.00 -20.46
N PRO A 84 4.74 -3.97 -20.21
CA PRO A 84 3.94 -2.78 -19.98
C PRO A 84 4.22 -2.16 -18.61
N TYR A 85 4.24 -0.83 -18.55
CA TYR A 85 4.28 -0.13 -17.28
C TYR A 85 2.92 -0.22 -16.58
N PHE A 86 2.91 -0.46 -15.28
CA PHE A 86 1.71 -0.54 -14.46
C PHE A 86 1.81 0.38 -13.25
N TYR A 87 0.65 0.81 -12.77
CA TYR A 87 0.51 1.65 -11.58
C TYR A 87 -0.81 1.33 -10.88
N TYR A 88 -0.71 0.79 -9.67
CA TYR A 88 -1.85 0.41 -8.84
C TYR A 88 -1.86 1.23 -7.55
N GLU A 89 -3.03 1.73 -7.15
CA GLU A 89 -3.24 2.48 -5.91
C GLU A 89 -4.15 1.68 -4.97
N ASN A 90 -3.85 1.74 -3.67
CA ASN A 90 -4.79 1.32 -2.63
C ASN A 90 -4.59 2.16 -1.35
N ILE A 91 -5.57 2.09 -0.44
CA ILE A 91 -5.52 2.73 0.88
C ILE A 91 -4.31 2.21 1.67
N ALA A 92 -3.49 3.11 2.22
CA ALA A 92 -2.29 2.70 2.95
C ALA A 92 -2.63 1.85 4.19
N LEU A 93 -3.65 2.27 4.94
CA LEU A 93 -4.20 1.58 6.11
C LEU A 93 -5.15 0.43 5.67
N ALA A 94 -4.67 -0.46 4.81
CA ALA A 94 -5.40 -1.66 4.45
C ALA A 94 -5.34 -2.70 5.60
N PRO A 95 -6.30 -3.64 5.69
CA PRO A 95 -6.23 -4.75 6.63
C PRO A 95 -4.96 -5.58 6.47
N LYS A 96 -4.57 -6.28 7.55
CA LYS A 96 -3.36 -7.10 7.57
C LYS A 96 -3.36 -8.15 6.46
N GLY A 97 -2.22 -8.31 5.78
CA GLY A 97 -2.06 -9.27 4.68
C GLY A 97 -2.58 -8.80 3.32
N VAL A 98 -3.31 -7.68 3.25
CA VAL A 98 -3.79 -7.13 1.97
C VAL A 98 -2.61 -6.66 1.13
N TRP A 99 -1.66 -5.92 1.71
CA TRP A 99 -0.45 -5.50 0.99
C TRP A 99 0.44 -6.67 0.59
N ASP A 100 0.57 -7.69 1.44
CA ASP A 100 1.31 -8.92 1.11
C ASP A 100 0.65 -9.67 -0.06
N THR A 101 -0.66 -9.58 -0.18
CA THR A 101 -1.41 -10.18 -1.29
C THR A 101 -1.20 -9.34 -2.55
N ILE A 102 -1.43 -8.03 -2.48
CA ILE A 102 -1.22 -7.12 -3.62
C ILE A 102 0.21 -7.26 -4.18
N SER A 103 1.22 -7.22 -3.31
CA SER A 103 2.62 -7.34 -3.72
C SER A 103 2.88 -8.68 -4.41
N ARG A 104 2.42 -9.79 -3.84
CA ARG A 104 2.57 -11.13 -4.42
C ARG A 104 1.94 -11.28 -5.80
N PHE A 105 0.76 -10.68 -6.01
CA PHE A 105 0.09 -10.69 -7.32
C PHE A 105 0.71 -9.71 -8.32
N LEU A 106 1.43 -8.70 -7.84
CA LEU A 106 2.13 -7.70 -8.64
C LEU A 106 3.65 -7.92 -8.62
N TYR A 107 4.07 -9.16 -8.86
CA TYR A 107 5.46 -9.57 -9.04
C TYR A 107 6.37 -9.28 -7.84
N ASP A 108 5.86 -9.39 -6.62
CA ASP A 108 6.58 -9.08 -5.37
C ASP A 108 7.19 -7.66 -5.35
N VAL A 109 6.55 -6.71 -6.06
CA VAL A 109 6.97 -5.32 -6.04
C VAL A 109 6.55 -4.66 -4.72
N GLU A 110 7.50 -4.02 -4.06
CA GLU A 110 7.26 -3.30 -2.81
C GLU A 110 6.37 -2.05 -3.04
N PRO A 111 5.35 -1.84 -2.19
CA PRO A 111 4.49 -0.66 -2.28
C PRO A 111 5.22 0.62 -1.84
N GLU A 112 5.06 1.67 -2.63
CA GLU A 112 5.47 3.04 -2.31
C GLU A 112 4.40 3.71 -1.45
N PHE A 113 4.65 3.88 -0.16
CA PHE A 113 3.71 4.53 0.76
C PHE A 113 3.93 6.04 0.86
N VAL A 114 2.93 6.83 0.46
CA VAL A 114 3.00 8.29 0.38
C VAL A 114 1.74 8.93 0.98
N ASP A 115 1.93 10.06 1.67
CA ASP A 115 0.84 10.93 2.08
C ASP A 115 0.72 12.15 1.14
N SER A 116 -0.45 12.36 0.54
CA SER A 116 -0.69 13.50 -0.35
C SER A 116 -0.52 14.86 0.32
N LYS A 117 -0.44 14.96 1.66
CA LYS A 117 -0.13 16.22 2.36
C LYS A 117 1.17 16.88 1.90
N TYR A 118 2.11 16.10 1.35
CA TYR A 118 3.36 16.65 0.82
C TYR A 118 3.16 17.38 -0.51
N PHE A 119 2.09 17.07 -1.23
CA PHE A 119 1.76 17.63 -2.55
C PHE A 119 0.69 18.71 -2.45
N CYS A 120 -0.36 18.54 -1.64
CA CYS A 120 -1.50 19.47 -1.58
C CYS A 120 -1.95 19.79 -0.13
N ALA A 121 -3.01 20.59 -0.01
CA ALA A 121 -3.61 21.00 1.27
C ALA A 121 -4.38 19.90 2.01
N THR A 122 -4.57 18.72 1.41
CA THR A 122 -5.31 17.59 2.00
C THR A 122 -4.37 16.41 2.28
N ALA A 123 -4.55 15.76 3.44
CA ALA A 123 -3.84 14.52 3.77
C ALA A 123 -4.56 13.32 3.12
N ARG A 124 -3.81 12.43 2.47
CA ARG A 124 -4.37 11.21 1.87
C ARG A 124 -3.28 10.15 1.82
N LYS A 125 -3.33 9.21 2.76
CA LYS A 125 -2.36 8.13 2.90
C LYS A 125 -2.69 6.99 1.93
N ARG A 126 -1.78 6.71 1.00
CA ARG A 126 -1.93 5.65 -0.02
C ARG A 126 -0.65 4.86 -0.18
N GLY A 127 -0.80 3.61 -0.62
CA GLY A 127 0.29 2.82 -1.14
C GLY A 127 0.15 2.69 -2.65
N TYR A 128 1.27 2.69 -3.35
CA TYR A 128 1.33 2.60 -4.80
C TYR A 128 2.26 1.46 -5.21
N VAL A 129 1.78 0.53 -6.03
CA VAL A 129 2.61 -0.56 -6.58
C VAL A 129 2.76 -0.34 -8.06
N HIS A 130 4.00 -0.19 -8.52
CA HIS A 130 4.29 0.15 -9.91
C HIS A 130 5.69 -0.30 -10.29
N ASN A 131 5.94 -0.51 -11.58
CA ASN A 131 7.28 -0.73 -12.13
C ASN A 131 7.91 0.52 -12.77
N LEU A 132 7.27 1.70 -12.61
CA LEU A 132 7.81 2.96 -13.13
C LEU A 132 9.19 3.31 -12.56
N PRO A 133 10.06 3.96 -13.36
CA PRO A 133 11.31 4.53 -12.87
C PRO A 133 11.08 5.55 -11.76
N ILE A 134 11.95 5.51 -10.75
CA ILE A 134 11.89 6.42 -9.59
C ILE A 134 12.87 7.60 -9.71
N ASN A 135 13.87 7.47 -10.60
CA ASN A 135 14.84 8.51 -10.87
C ASN A 135 14.26 9.57 -11.82
N ASN A 136 14.73 10.81 -11.70
CA ASN A 136 14.34 11.95 -12.54
C ASN A 136 12.83 12.30 -12.51
N ARG A 137 12.12 11.93 -11.44
CA ARG A 137 10.78 12.47 -11.16
C ARG A 137 10.87 13.98 -10.91
N PHE A 138 9.89 14.73 -11.43
CA PHE A 138 9.78 16.18 -11.23
C PHE A 138 8.35 16.54 -10.80
N PRO A 139 8.16 17.60 -10.00
CA PRO A 139 6.84 18.05 -9.60
C PRO A 139 6.04 18.62 -10.77
N LEU A 140 4.71 18.54 -10.67
CA LEU A 140 3.82 19.29 -11.55
C LEU A 140 3.89 20.79 -11.20
N LEU A 141 3.87 21.63 -12.24
CA LEU A 141 3.88 23.09 -12.12
C LEU A 141 2.58 23.68 -12.69
N PRO A 142 2.01 24.74 -12.07
CA PRO A 142 2.45 25.35 -10.82
C PRO A 142 2.25 24.42 -9.62
N LEU A 143 3.04 24.63 -8.56
CA LEU A 143 2.92 23.84 -7.34
C LEU A 143 1.52 24.06 -6.72
N PRO A 144 0.77 22.99 -6.42
CA PRO A 144 -0.55 23.15 -5.82
C PRO A 144 -0.45 23.74 -4.40
N PRO A 145 -1.50 24.44 -3.94
CA PRO A 145 -1.53 25.02 -2.60
C PRO A 145 -1.41 23.91 -1.55
N ARG A 146 -0.55 24.16 -0.57
CA ARG A 146 -0.26 23.19 0.50
C ARG A 146 -0.95 23.58 1.79
N MET A 147 -1.46 24.79 1.97
CA MET A 147 -2.21 25.14 3.17
C MET A 147 -3.69 25.38 2.87
N ILE A 148 -4.55 25.17 3.86
CA ILE A 148 -5.99 25.47 3.76
C ILE A 148 -6.20 26.90 3.28
N HIS A 149 -5.48 27.88 3.84
CA HIS A 149 -5.66 29.29 3.48
C HIS A 149 -5.08 29.67 2.11
N GLU A 150 -4.15 28.89 1.58
CA GLU A 150 -3.69 29.06 0.19
C GLU A 150 -4.73 28.51 -0.78
N ALA A 151 -5.32 27.35 -0.45
CA ALA A 151 -6.34 26.71 -1.28
C ALA A 151 -7.72 27.40 -1.19
N LEU A 152 -8.06 27.95 -0.01
CA LEU A 152 -9.33 28.57 0.31
C LEU A 152 -9.10 29.94 0.99
N PRO A 153 -8.66 30.98 0.27
CA PRO A 153 -8.31 32.27 0.87
C PRO A 153 -9.44 32.93 1.64
N LEU A 154 -10.69 32.72 1.19
CA LEU A 154 -11.89 33.32 1.79
C LEU A 154 -12.19 32.80 3.21
N THR A 155 -11.71 31.60 3.57
CA THR A 155 -11.95 31.03 4.91
C THR A 155 -11.08 31.70 5.97
N LYS A 156 -9.97 32.34 5.58
CA LYS A 156 -9.02 32.98 6.51
C LYS A 156 -9.67 34.06 7.38
N LYS A 157 -10.63 34.81 6.83
CA LYS A 157 -11.37 35.85 7.58
C LYS A 157 -12.21 35.27 8.73
N TRP A 158 -12.74 34.06 8.53
CA TRP A 158 -13.68 33.41 9.44
C TRP A 158 -13.03 32.28 10.22
N TRP A 159 -11.72 32.13 10.13
CA TRP A 159 -11.00 31.06 10.78
C TRP A 159 -10.81 31.41 12.26
N PRO A 160 -11.34 30.60 13.20
CA PRO A 160 -11.19 30.88 14.61
C PRO A 160 -9.74 30.69 15.05
N SER A 161 -9.28 31.53 15.99
CA SER A 161 -7.88 31.50 16.48
C SER A 161 -7.52 30.21 17.22
N TRP A 162 -8.50 29.49 17.75
CA TRP A 162 -8.31 28.22 18.43
C TRP A 162 -8.16 27.03 17.46
N ASP A 163 -8.56 27.18 16.19
CA ASP A 163 -8.44 26.13 15.20
C ASP A 163 -7.06 26.17 14.54
N THR A 164 -6.20 25.23 14.94
CA THR A 164 -4.81 25.13 14.49
C THR A 164 -4.66 24.34 13.19
N ARG A 165 -5.74 23.87 12.56
CA ARG A 165 -5.66 23.04 11.35
C ARG A 165 -5.13 23.87 10.18
N THR A 166 -4.01 23.43 9.62
CA THR A 166 -3.41 24.02 8.41
C THR A 166 -3.60 23.15 7.17
N LYS A 167 -4.04 21.90 7.36
CA LYS A 167 -4.28 20.87 6.35
C LYS A 167 -5.65 20.23 6.61
N LEU A 168 -6.32 19.83 5.54
CA LEU A 168 -7.54 19.02 5.61
C LEU A 168 -7.20 17.54 5.78
N ASN A 169 -8.14 16.77 6.29
CA ASN A 169 -8.08 15.32 6.32
C ASN A 169 -8.32 14.72 4.91
N CYS A 170 -8.36 13.39 4.83
CA CYS A 170 -8.72 12.70 3.60
C CYS A 170 -10.11 13.14 3.14
N LEU A 171 -10.21 13.54 1.87
CA LEU A 171 -11.49 13.85 1.25
C LEU A 171 -12.35 12.59 1.26
N GLN A 172 -13.58 12.74 1.75
CA GLN A 172 -14.58 11.69 1.83
C GLN A 172 -15.51 11.77 0.61
N THR A 173 -16.26 10.70 0.39
CA THR A 173 -17.28 10.62 -0.67
C THR A 173 -18.59 11.33 -0.30
N CYS A 174 -18.75 11.67 0.97
CA CYS A 174 -19.94 12.31 1.53
C CYS A 174 -19.53 13.61 2.23
N ILE A 175 -20.49 14.53 2.37
CA ILE A 175 -20.33 15.79 3.08
C ILE A 175 -21.18 15.79 4.36
N GLY A 176 -20.84 16.65 5.32
CA GLY A 176 -21.68 16.85 6.50
C GLY A 176 -23.05 17.39 6.14
N SER A 177 -24.09 16.97 6.87
CA SER A 177 -25.45 17.50 6.74
C SER A 177 -25.55 18.94 7.28
N ALA A 178 -26.62 19.65 6.90
CA ALA A 178 -26.89 20.99 7.42
C ALA A 178 -27.07 20.97 8.95
N GLU A 179 -27.79 19.98 9.48
CA GLU A 179 -28.01 19.79 10.93
C GLU A 179 -26.67 19.76 11.71
N LEU A 180 -25.69 18.99 11.22
CA LEU A 180 -24.36 18.93 11.85
C LEU A 180 -23.65 20.29 11.87
N THR A 181 -23.95 21.18 10.92
CA THR A 181 -23.35 22.53 10.89
C THR A 181 -24.11 23.55 11.76
N GLU A 182 -25.38 23.29 12.06
CA GLU A 182 -26.21 24.15 12.92
C GLU A 182 -25.89 23.92 14.39
N ASP A 183 -25.69 22.67 14.79
CA ASP A 183 -25.27 22.31 16.16
C ASP A 183 -23.94 22.98 16.56
N GLN A 184 -23.06 23.26 15.59
CA GLN A 184 -21.79 23.96 15.83
C GLN A 184 -21.91 25.47 15.97
N LYS A 185 -23.07 26.07 15.64
CA LYS A 185 -23.31 27.52 15.81
C LYS A 185 -23.92 27.86 17.17
N GLY A 186 -24.47 26.88 17.88
CA GLY A 186 -25.23 27.06 19.12
C GLY A 186 -24.46 26.82 20.42
N SER A 187 -23.18 26.45 20.36
CA SER A 187 -22.29 26.23 21.52
C SER A 187 -21.16 27.25 21.59
#